data_AF-A0A3M0YZL4-F1
#
_entry.id   AF-A0A3M0YZL4-F1
#
_cell.length_a   1.000
_cell.length_b   1.000
_cell.length_c   1.000
_cell.angle_alpha   90.00
_cell.angle_beta   90.00
_cell.angle_gamma   90.00
#
_symmetry.space_group_name_H-M   'P 1'
#
loop_
_entity.id
_entity.type
_entity.pdbx_description
1 polymer ?
#
loop_
_entity_poly.entity_id
_entity_poly.type
_entity_poly.pdbx_seq_one_letter_code
_entity_poly.pdbx_strand_id
1 'polypeptide(L)'
;MLLSPDPSSMRTRLRRFWQRSPCTVLFLGICLLWLEFALVSLPDYGLTWDEPWELLYGDRLLHFLWSWDWSCFDFTTARLESYHAPQQPDLFRAVNMFADNDLRRAPYLIWPLPSLLAALSHGLFSVAIPLLPGIEAYHLAPVIGGLLTIVVCWYFTRQLFGSFTACVAALFLALSPRWFAHSHFNHKDVWTTFFFTWSGFRLLQLILAQKRPSVKTAAVTGGILGLGLACKPNLLFLGPVLLPVVIADLLASDSRLRSWGWRYSLTMVMILGLCSMIGMLLFWPLLLRNFPDNLIAYGMSIWERGHTSGGLSFASHWRALYLFWATQPPFSLLAMVAAIPMCWRMLRLRRQLRLPALFVLSWFTVTLLRVSLPGARDFDGIRHWLEILPAAAILGGLGIDYLFLWMWRFKSRLARPVSSRVSLLIAFFLCLAGLLPTAVYAWRIHPHQIVYFNKVSGGIHWAAKHF
;
A
#
# COMPACT_ATOMS: atom_id res chain seq x y z
N MET A 1 -7.97 -18.29 27.56
CA MET A 1 -9.29 -17.90 28.12
C MET A 1 -9.86 -16.74 27.30
N LEU A 2 -10.34 -16.99 26.08
CA LEU A 2 -10.91 -15.95 25.21
C LEU A 2 -11.84 -16.62 24.18
N LEU A 3 -13.15 -16.72 24.47
CA LEU A 3 -14.18 -17.04 23.47
C LEU A 3 -15.54 -16.45 23.88
N SER A 4 -15.96 -15.34 23.25
CA SER A 4 -17.30 -15.12 22.65
C SER A 4 -17.41 -13.69 22.05
N PRO A 5 -18.16 -13.46 20.96
CA PRO A 5 -18.59 -12.10 20.60
C PRO A 5 -20.11 -11.99 20.37
N ASP A 6 -20.75 -11.12 21.17
CA ASP A 6 -22.11 -10.60 21.00
C ASP A 6 -22.13 -9.36 20.04
N PRO A 7 -23.08 -9.23 19.09
CA PRO A 7 -23.18 -8.13 18.13
C PRO A 7 -23.62 -6.76 18.67
N SER A 8 -24.06 -6.63 19.94
CA SER A 8 -24.47 -5.36 20.58
C SER A 8 -23.34 -4.32 20.80
N SER A 9 -22.16 -4.56 20.23
CA SER A 9 -20.88 -4.12 20.78
C SER A 9 -20.16 -3.02 19.99
N MET A 10 -20.76 -2.32 19.03
CA MET A 10 -19.99 -1.36 18.21
C MET A 10 -19.55 -0.09 18.99
N ARG A 11 -20.42 0.50 19.83
CA ARG A 11 -20.05 1.63 20.72
C ARG A 11 -19.13 1.19 21.87
N THR A 12 -19.34 -0.01 22.41
CA THR A 12 -18.50 -0.60 23.47
C THR A 12 -17.14 -1.09 22.93
N ARG A 13 -17.07 -1.51 21.66
CA ARG A 13 -15.82 -1.87 20.96
C ARG A 13 -14.97 -0.65 20.69
N LEU A 14 -15.53 0.51 20.30
CA LEU A 14 -14.74 1.74 20.14
C LEU A 14 -14.16 2.24 21.49
N ARG A 15 -14.92 2.13 22.59
CA ARG A 15 -14.38 2.43 23.94
C ARG A 15 -13.33 1.41 24.42
N ARG A 16 -13.47 0.11 24.08
CA ARG A 16 -12.43 -0.92 24.33
C ARG A 16 -11.28 -0.86 23.33
N PHE A 17 -11.48 -0.32 22.14
CA PHE A 17 -10.48 -0.10 21.11
C PHE A 17 -9.42 0.90 21.58
N TRP A 18 -9.84 1.86 22.43
CA TRP A 18 -9.01 2.80 23.17
C TRP A 18 -8.69 2.38 24.62
N GLN A 19 -9.04 1.16 25.06
CA GLN A 19 -8.47 0.64 26.31
C GLN A 19 -6.95 0.57 26.12
N ARG A 20 -6.23 1.25 27.03
CA ARG A 20 -4.78 1.51 27.02
C ARG A 20 -3.94 0.23 26.96
N SER A 21 -3.97 -0.46 25.82
CA SER A 21 -2.98 -1.47 25.48
C SER A 21 -1.67 -0.73 25.21
N PRO A 22 -0.53 -1.16 25.78
CA PRO A 22 0.76 -0.54 25.49
C PRO A 22 1.04 -0.50 23.98
N CYS A 23 0.56 -1.49 23.21
CA CYS A 23 0.69 -1.52 21.75
C CYS A 23 0.01 -0.34 21.04
N THR A 24 -1.09 0.20 21.58
CA THR A 24 -1.76 1.37 20.98
C THR A 24 -0.94 2.63 21.21
N VAL A 25 -0.38 2.81 22.41
CA VAL A 25 0.52 3.94 22.71
C VAL A 25 1.79 3.87 21.86
N LEU A 26 2.41 2.68 21.78
CA LEU A 26 3.58 2.45 20.93
C LEU A 26 3.27 2.74 19.45
N PHE A 27 2.12 2.29 18.95
CA PHE A 27 1.70 2.57 17.59
C PHE A 27 1.53 4.07 17.31
N LEU A 28 0.89 4.82 18.22
CA LEU A 28 0.79 6.27 18.09
C LEU A 28 2.16 6.94 18.10
N GLY A 29 3.09 6.44 18.93
CA GLY A 29 4.49 6.87 18.90
C GLY A 29 5.18 6.59 17.57
N ILE A 30 4.98 5.40 16.97
CA ILE A 30 5.49 5.07 15.64
C ILE A 30 4.95 6.06 14.60
N CYS A 31 3.64 6.31 14.59
CA CYS A 31 3.03 7.23 13.63
C CYS A 31 3.52 8.67 13.79
N LEU A 32 3.63 9.14 15.04
CA LEU A 32 4.09 10.49 15.33
C LEU A 32 5.54 10.69 14.89
N LEU A 33 6.43 9.79 15.31
CA LEU A 33 7.85 9.85 14.94
C LEU A 33 8.02 9.73 13.43
N TRP A 34 7.32 8.79 12.79
CA TRP A 34 7.41 8.61 11.34
C TRP A 34 6.95 9.87 10.59
N LEU A 35 5.85 10.48 11.01
CA LEU A 35 5.34 11.71 10.38
C LEU A 35 6.27 12.88 10.63
N GLU A 36 6.77 13.05 11.86
CA GLU A 36 7.72 14.10 12.21
C GLU A 36 8.99 14.00 11.36
N PHE A 37 9.59 12.80 11.28
CA PHE A 37 10.76 12.59 10.42
C PHE A 37 10.45 12.85 8.96
N ALA A 38 9.32 12.35 8.43
CA ALA A 38 8.94 12.57 7.04
C ALA A 38 8.75 14.05 6.71
N LEU A 39 8.09 14.81 7.59
CA LEU A 39 7.87 16.25 7.40
C LEU A 39 9.18 17.04 7.47
N VAL A 40 10.06 16.72 8.42
CA VAL A 40 11.36 17.38 8.57
C VAL A 40 12.26 17.11 7.36
N SER A 41 12.19 15.90 6.81
CA SER A 41 13.01 15.51 5.65
C SER A 41 12.41 15.84 4.29
N LEU A 42 11.22 16.44 4.22
CA LEU A 42 10.58 16.81 2.94
C LEU A 42 11.51 17.62 2.01
N PRO A 43 12.25 18.64 2.48
CA PRO A 43 13.13 19.45 1.63
C PRO A 43 14.30 18.67 1.03
N ASP A 44 14.66 17.52 1.61
CA ASP A 44 15.78 16.70 1.15
C ASP A 44 15.41 15.88 -0.10
N TYR A 45 14.12 15.73 -0.40
CA TYR A 45 13.63 14.99 -1.58
C TYR A 45 13.22 15.96 -2.69
N GLY A 46 14.07 16.05 -3.72
CA GLY A 46 13.76 16.77 -4.95
C GLY A 46 12.84 16.00 -5.91
N LEU A 47 12.61 16.59 -7.09
CA LEU A 47 11.81 15.98 -8.15
C LEU A 47 12.49 14.75 -8.76
N THR A 48 11.72 13.68 -8.93
CA THR A 48 12.09 12.49 -9.70
C THR A 48 11.63 12.60 -11.15
N TRP A 49 12.12 11.69 -12.00
CA TRP A 49 11.90 11.71 -13.45
C TRP A 49 10.41 11.71 -13.86
N ASP A 50 9.55 10.97 -13.14
CA ASP A 50 8.13 10.83 -13.50
C ASP A 50 7.27 11.98 -12.98
N GLU A 51 7.72 12.69 -11.94
CA GLU A 51 6.88 13.63 -11.19
C GLU A 51 6.43 14.85 -11.97
N PRO A 52 7.29 15.56 -12.74
CA PRO A 52 6.87 16.79 -13.41
C PRO A 52 5.58 16.66 -14.22
N TRP A 53 5.41 15.52 -14.89
CA TRP A 53 4.22 15.21 -15.68
C TRP A 53 3.00 14.90 -14.82
N GLU A 54 3.19 14.13 -13.75
CA GLU A 54 2.13 13.77 -12.82
C GLU A 54 1.61 15.00 -12.06
N LEU A 55 2.51 15.90 -11.67
CA LEU A 55 2.15 17.15 -11.00
C LEU A 55 1.44 18.11 -11.95
N LEU A 56 1.98 18.32 -13.16
CA LEU A 56 1.34 19.16 -14.19
C LEU A 56 -0.06 18.64 -14.56
N TYR A 57 -0.21 17.32 -14.69
CA TYR A 57 -1.52 16.69 -14.92
C TYR A 57 -2.47 16.98 -13.76
N GLY A 58 -2.00 16.85 -12.52
CA GLY A 58 -2.78 17.12 -11.32
C GLY A 58 -3.32 18.54 -11.28
N ASP A 59 -2.48 19.54 -11.54
CA ASP A 59 -2.89 20.95 -11.56
C ASP A 59 -3.92 21.23 -12.65
N ARG A 60 -3.73 20.66 -13.83
CA ARG A 60 -4.66 20.78 -14.96
C ARG A 60 -6.00 20.11 -14.68
N LEU A 61 -5.98 18.94 -14.04
CA LEU A 61 -7.18 18.24 -13.61
C LEU A 61 -7.91 19.03 -12.53
N LEU A 62 -7.19 19.58 -11.53
CA LEU A 62 -7.78 20.42 -10.50
C LEU A 62 -8.43 21.66 -11.10
N HIS A 63 -7.75 22.33 -12.05
CA HIS A 63 -8.30 23.49 -12.76
C HIS A 63 -9.55 23.10 -13.56
N PHE A 64 -9.53 21.98 -14.28
CA PHE A 64 -10.70 21.46 -14.98
C PHE A 64 -11.88 21.20 -14.04
N LEU A 65 -11.65 20.60 -12.86
CA LEU A 65 -12.72 20.33 -11.90
C LEU A 65 -13.37 21.62 -11.35
N TRP A 66 -12.64 22.73 -11.37
CA TRP A 66 -13.14 24.04 -10.94
C TRP A 66 -13.82 24.82 -12.08
N SER A 67 -13.18 24.89 -13.24
CA SER A 67 -13.60 25.73 -14.38
C SER A 67 -14.50 25.01 -15.38
N TRP A 68 -14.50 23.68 -15.38
CA TRP A 68 -15.09 22.81 -16.42
C TRP A 68 -14.55 23.08 -17.83
N ASP A 69 -13.36 23.70 -17.95
CA ASP A 69 -12.75 24.02 -19.24
C ASP A 69 -11.87 22.87 -19.77
N TRP A 70 -12.29 22.25 -20.85
CA TRP A 70 -11.55 21.16 -21.50
C TRP A 70 -10.22 21.57 -22.15
N SER A 71 -9.98 22.88 -22.33
CA SER A 71 -8.70 23.42 -22.79
C SER A 71 -7.57 23.11 -21.79
N CYS A 72 -7.90 22.86 -20.51
CA CYS A 72 -6.94 22.51 -19.47
C CYS A 72 -6.11 21.26 -19.80
N PHE A 73 -6.65 20.36 -20.62
CA PHE A 73 -5.95 19.13 -21.02
C PHE A 73 -5.20 19.27 -22.36
N ASP A 74 -5.00 20.48 -22.88
CA ASP A 74 -4.08 20.71 -24.00
C ASP A 74 -2.63 20.80 -23.51
N PHE A 75 -1.95 19.65 -23.46
CA PHE A 75 -0.55 19.55 -23.05
C PHE A 75 0.45 20.02 -24.13
N THR A 76 -0.02 20.49 -25.29
CA THR A 76 0.83 20.92 -26.41
C THR A 76 1.17 22.40 -26.38
N THR A 77 0.30 23.22 -25.78
CA THR A 77 0.53 24.65 -25.61
C THR A 77 0.96 24.96 -24.18
N ALA A 78 1.89 25.91 -24.02
CA ALA A 78 2.38 26.41 -22.73
C ALA A 78 1.31 27.21 -21.95
N ARG A 79 0.07 27.27 -22.45
CA ARG A 79 -0.87 28.37 -22.23
C ARG A 79 -1.66 28.32 -20.92
N LEU A 80 -1.39 27.35 -20.06
CA LEU A 80 -1.86 27.46 -18.68
C LEU A 80 -0.75 28.17 -17.92
N GLU A 81 -0.89 29.50 -17.83
CA GLU A 81 -0.47 30.19 -16.61
C GLU A 81 -1.11 29.40 -15.47
N SER A 82 -0.31 28.56 -14.82
CA SER A 82 -0.75 27.76 -13.69
C SER A 82 -1.50 28.69 -12.74
N TYR A 83 -2.68 28.28 -12.29
CA TYR A 83 -3.63 29.03 -11.45
C TYR A 83 -3.05 29.63 -10.13
N HIS A 84 -1.75 29.47 -9.90
CA HIS A 84 -1.06 29.61 -8.64
C HIS A 84 0.35 30.24 -8.81
N ALA A 85 0.42 31.54 -9.10
CA ALA A 85 1.48 32.47 -8.66
C ALA A 85 2.95 32.30 -9.20
N PRO A 86 3.77 33.39 -9.21
CA PRO A 86 5.11 33.44 -9.84
C PRO A 86 6.26 32.68 -9.12
N GLN A 87 5.97 31.92 -8.06
CA GLN A 87 6.98 31.15 -7.29
C GLN A 87 6.98 29.65 -7.62
N GLN A 88 6.28 29.23 -8.68
CA GLN A 88 6.24 27.82 -9.06
C GLN A 88 7.54 27.34 -9.72
N PRO A 89 7.92 26.08 -9.48
CA PRO A 89 8.80 25.37 -10.40
C PRO A 89 8.16 25.37 -11.79
N ASP A 90 8.93 25.69 -12.82
CA ASP A 90 8.45 25.60 -14.21
C ASP A 90 8.30 24.12 -14.60
N LEU A 91 7.21 23.51 -14.13
CA LEU A 91 6.87 22.10 -14.36
C LEU A 91 6.75 21.84 -15.85
N PHE A 92 6.21 22.79 -16.62
CA PHE A 92 6.11 22.69 -18.08
C PHE A 92 7.49 22.60 -18.74
N ARG A 93 8.47 23.40 -18.30
CA ARG A 93 9.85 23.28 -18.77
C ARG A 93 10.52 22.00 -18.32
N ALA A 94 10.32 21.55 -17.08
CA ALA A 94 10.84 20.27 -16.58
C ALA A 94 10.30 19.10 -17.42
N VAL A 95 9.00 19.09 -17.66
CA VAL A 95 8.29 18.25 -18.63
C VAL A 95 8.95 18.30 -20.01
N ASN A 96 9.24 19.49 -20.55
CA ASN A 96 9.89 19.64 -21.85
C ASN A 96 11.34 19.14 -21.92
N MET A 97 12.02 18.96 -20.79
CA MET A 97 13.39 18.42 -20.75
C MET A 97 13.44 16.90 -20.90
N PHE A 98 12.36 16.18 -20.62
CA PHE A 98 12.32 14.70 -20.60
C PHE A 98 11.65 14.11 -21.86
N ALA A 99 12.22 14.46 -23.02
CA ALA A 99 11.65 14.56 -24.37
C ALA A 99 11.10 13.30 -25.11
N ASP A 100 10.58 12.26 -24.45
CA ASP A 100 9.93 11.13 -25.14
C ASP A 100 8.40 11.19 -25.01
N ASN A 101 7.75 11.91 -25.94
CA ASN A 101 6.43 12.53 -25.79
C ASN A 101 5.22 11.75 -26.36
N ASP A 102 4.98 10.50 -25.94
CA ASP A 102 3.68 9.86 -26.20
C ASP A 102 2.60 10.30 -25.19
N LEU A 103 2.98 10.70 -23.97
CA LEU A 103 2.01 11.03 -22.91
C LEU A 103 1.34 12.40 -23.09
N ARG A 104 1.93 13.35 -23.83
CA ARG A 104 1.22 14.59 -24.26
C ARG A 104 0.05 14.28 -25.18
N ARG A 105 0.20 13.23 -26.00
CA ARG A 105 -0.80 12.79 -26.97
C ARG A 105 -1.83 11.85 -26.33
N ALA A 106 -1.47 11.22 -25.20
CA ALA A 106 -2.32 10.28 -24.50
C ALA A 106 -2.41 10.56 -22.98
N PRO A 107 -2.89 11.75 -22.55
CA PRO A 107 -3.00 12.09 -21.13
C PRO A 107 -4.02 11.23 -20.38
N TYR A 108 -4.90 10.53 -21.10
CA TYR A 108 -5.80 9.51 -20.56
C TYR A 108 -5.07 8.27 -20.01
N LEU A 109 -3.76 8.14 -20.25
CA LEU A 109 -2.91 7.06 -19.69
C LEU A 109 -2.31 7.40 -18.32
N ILE A 110 -2.45 8.64 -17.85
CA ILE A 110 -1.97 9.08 -16.53
C ILE A 110 -3.03 8.77 -15.48
N TRP A 111 -2.61 8.20 -14.35
CA TRP A 111 -3.50 7.86 -13.24
C TRP A 111 -3.86 9.11 -12.44
N PRO A 112 -5.13 9.53 -12.41
CA PRO A 112 -5.48 10.90 -12.06
C PRO A 112 -5.52 11.17 -10.56
N LEU A 113 -5.92 10.19 -9.75
CA LEU A 113 -6.21 10.45 -8.34
C LEU A 113 -4.95 10.88 -7.55
N PRO A 114 -3.79 10.19 -7.67
CA PRO A 114 -2.56 10.60 -7.00
C PRO A 114 -2.11 12.01 -7.39
N SER A 115 -2.15 12.32 -8.69
CA SER A 115 -1.84 13.65 -9.23
C SER A 115 -2.77 14.73 -8.68
N LEU A 116 -4.08 14.47 -8.63
CA LEU A 116 -5.06 15.39 -8.06
C LEU A 116 -4.81 15.64 -6.57
N LEU A 117 -4.47 14.60 -5.81
CA LEU A 117 -4.17 14.74 -4.38
C LEU A 117 -2.90 15.58 -4.15
N ALA A 118 -1.89 15.43 -5.00
CA ALA A 118 -0.69 16.26 -4.96
C ALA A 118 -1.01 17.72 -5.27
N ALA A 119 -1.79 17.99 -6.33
CA ALA A 119 -2.20 19.34 -6.70
C ALA A 119 -3.09 20.01 -5.63
N LEU A 120 -4.00 19.27 -5.01
CA LEU A 120 -4.80 19.76 -3.88
C LEU A 120 -3.91 20.12 -2.68
N SER A 121 -2.91 19.28 -2.38
CA SER A 121 -1.95 19.54 -1.31
C SER A 121 -1.13 20.80 -1.59
N HIS A 122 -0.62 20.94 -2.82
CA HIS A 122 0.08 22.15 -3.25
C HIS A 122 -0.80 23.40 -3.15
N GLY A 123 -2.01 23.37 -3.72
CA GLY A 123 -2.96 24.49 -3.67
C GLY A 123 -3.32 24.90 -2.24
N LEU A 124 -3.40 23.96 -1.31
CA LEU A 124 -3.71 24.26 0.09
C LEU A 124 -2.50 24.78 0.88
N PHE A 125 -1.33 24.13 0.78
CA PHE A 125 -0.20 24.33 1.68
C PHE A 125 0.96 25.17 1.12
N SER A 126 0.91 25.54 -0.15
CA SER A 126 1.83 26.51 -0.77
C SER A 126 1.10 27.79 -1.17
N VAL A 127 -0.13 27.68 -1.69
CA VAL A 127 -0.86 28.82 -2.26
C VAL A 127 -1.83 29.45 -1.27
N ALA A 128 -2.78 28.66 -0.74
CA ALA A 128 -3.80 29.20 0.17
C ALA A 128 -3.23 29.52 1.56
N ILE A 129 -2.38 28.64 2.07
CA ILE A 129 -1.65 28.80 3.33
C ILE A 129 -0.18 28.56 2.97
N PRO A 130 0.67 29.60 2.84
CA PRO A 130 2.07 29.45 2.40
C PRO A 130 2.96 28.86 3.51
N LEU A 131 2.65 27.63 3.91
CA LEU A 131 3.32 26.89 4.98
C LEU A 131 4.53 26.11 4.44
N LEU A 132 4.43 25.63 3.21
CA LEU A 132 5.45 24.82 2.54
C LEU A 132 5.82 25.44 1.19
N PRO A 133 7.08 25.32 0.73
CA PRO A 133 7.42 25.66 -0.64
C PRO A 133 6.77 24.68 -1.63
N GLY A 134 6.77 25.04 -2.92
CA GLY A 134 5.95 24.39 -3.94
C GLY A 134 6.13 22.87 -4.04
N ILE A 135 7.37 22.39 -4.17
CA ILE A 135 7.65 20.95 -4.36
C ILE A 135 7.28 20.14 -3.11
N GLU A 136 7.68 20.63 -1.94
CA GLU A 136 7.40 20.02 -0.65
C GLU A 136 5.89 19.94 -0.40
N ALA A 137 5.12 20.93 -0.85
CA ALA A 137 3.67 20.93 -0.75
C ALA A 137 3.01 19.86 -1.65
N TYR A 138 3.55 19.56 -2.84
CA TYR A 138 3.13 18.38 -3.62
C TYR A 138 3.51 17.07 -2.91
N HIS A 139 4.74 16.99 -2.39
CA HIS A 139 5.29 15.81 -1.70
C HIS A 139 4.59 15.49 -0.37
N LEU A 140 3.87 16.44 0.23
CA LEU A 140 3.07 16.18 1.42
C LEU A 140 1.94 15.16 1.17
N ALA A 141 1.36 15.12 -0.03
CA ALA A 141 0.31 14.17 -0.37
C ALA A 141 0.75 12.69 -0.27
N PRO A 142 1.83 12.23 -0.93
CA PRO A 142 2.32 10.88 -0.74
C PRO A 142 2.79 10.61 0.70
N VAL A 143 3.29 11.61 1.45
CA VAL A 143 3.64 11.41 2.88
C VAL A 143 2.39 11.03 3.69
N ILE A 144 1.26 11.71 3.45
CA ILE A 144 -0.02 11.37 4.06
C ILE A 144 -0.46 9.96 3.64
N GLY A 145 -0.36 9.61 2.34
CA GLY A 145 -0.64 8.25 1.85
C GLY A 145 0.23 7.17 2.53
N GLY A 146 1.50 7.51 2.77
CA GLY A 146 2.49 6.73 3.52
C GLY A 146 2.00 6.40 4.93
N LEU A 147 1.65 7.43 5.69
CA LEU A 147 1.12 7.31 7.05
C LEU A 147 -0.20 6.54 7.08
N LEU A 148 -1.12 6.87 6.18
CA LEU A 148 -2.44 6.23 6.11
C LEU A 148 -2.33 4.73 5.85
N THR A 149 -1.36 4.29 5.04
CA THR A 149 -1.08 2.86 4.83
C THR A 149 -0.65 2.19 6.12
N ILE A 150 0.27 2.80 6.89
CA ILE A 150 0.72 2.28 8.20
C ILE A 150 -0.48 2.15 9.15
N VAL A 151 -1.34 3.18 9.19
CA VAL A 151 -2.54 3.20 10.04
C VAL A 151 -3.53 2.11 9.65
N VAL A 152 -3.86 1.98 8.37
CA VAL A 152 -4.80 0.97 7.87
C VAL A 152 -4.24 -0.43 8.09
N CYS A 153 -2.96 -0.64 7.80
CA CYS A 153 -2.27 -1.92 8.04
C CYS A 153 -2.36 -2.31 9.53
N TRP A 154 -2.03 -1.40 10.45
CA TRP A 154 -2.16 -1.64 11.88
C TRP A 154 -3.61 -1.93 12.30
N TYR A 155 -4.56 -1.11 11.84
CA TYR A 155 -5.97 -1.21 12.24
C TYR A 155 -6.57 -2.58 11.93
N PHE A 156 -6.36 -3.07 10.70
CA PHE A 156 -6.92 -4.36 10.28
C PHE A 156 -6.10 -5.54 10.82
N THR A 157 -4.77 -5.44 10.87
CA THR A 157 -3.92 -6.47 11.48
C THR A 157 -4.28 -6.66 12.95
N ARG A 158 -4.58 -5.58 13.67
CA ARG A 158 -5.01 -5.63 15.07
C ARG A 158 -6.30 -6.42 15.25
N GLN A 159 -7.25 -6.27 14.33
CA GLN A 159 -8.53 -6.97 14.37
C GLN A 159 -8.41 -8.45 14.03
N LEU A 160 -7.50 -8.81 13.12
CA LEU A 160 -7.37 -10.17 12.58
C LEU A 160 -6.37 -11.03 13.36
N PHE A 161 -5.25 -10.43 13.78
CA PHE A 161 -4.09 -11.13 14.31
C PHE A 161 -3.64 -10.65 15.69
N GLY A 162 -4.29 -9.63 16.24
CA GLY A 162 -4.01 -9.10 17.58
C GLY A 162 -3.12 -7.86 17.60
N SER A 163 -3.11 -7.16 18.74
CA SER A 163 -2.51 -5.83 18.86
C SER A 163 -0.98 -5.83 18.82
N PHE A 164 -0.32 -6.90 19.28
CA PHE A 164 1.13 -7.01 19.25
C PHE A 164 1.64 -7.21 17.82
N THR A 165 1.11 -8.21 17.12
CA THR A 165 1.33 -8.45 15.68
C THR A 165 1.16 -7.18 14.85
N ALA A 166 0.08 -6.43 15.11
CA ALA A 166 -0.18 -5.17 14.42
C ALA A 166 0.87 -4.09 14.69
N CYS A 167 1.31 -3.96 15.95
CA CYS A 167 2.31 -2.98 16.34
C CYS A 167 3.68 -3.29 15.72
N VAL A 168 4.08 -4.56 15.69
CA VAL A 168 5.31 -5.00 15.02
C VAL A 168 5.22 -4.82 13.50
N ALA A 169 4.08 -5.15 12.88
CA ALA A 169 3.87 -4.93 11.45
C ALA A 169 3.95 -3.43 11.10
N ALA A 170 3.33 -2.55 11.92
CA ALA A 170 3.45 -1.11 11.75
C ALA A 170 4.90 -0.63 11.87
N LEU A 171 5.66 -1.15 12.84
CA LEU A 171 7.08 -0.82 13.02
C LEU A 171 7.91 -1.25 11.80
N PHE A 172 7.71 -2.47 11.29
CA PHE A 172 8.43 -2.97 10.11
C PHE A 172 8.13 -2.18 8.86
N LEU A 173 6.87 -1.77 8.66
CA LEU A 173 6.49 -0.94 7.52
C LEU A 173 7.05 0.49 7.67
N ALA A 174 6.93 1.10 8.86
CA ALA A 174 7.42 2.44 9.13
C ALA A 174 8.94 2.58 8.96
N LEU A 175 9.70 1.56 9.39
CA LEU A 175 11.17 1.53 9.29
C LEU A 175 11.68 0.83 8.02
N SER A 176 10.81 0.55 7.03
CA SER A 176 11.24 0.07 5.72
C SER A 176 11.85 1.23 4.92
N PRO A 177 13.16 1.16 4.55
CA PRO A 177 13.82 2.28 3.87
C PRO A 177 13.17 2.63 2.53
N ARG A 178 12.73 1.62 1.78
CA ARG A 178 12.02 1.81 0.51
C ARG A 178 10.65 2.44 0.72
N TRP A 179 9.89 2.01 1.73
CA TRP A 179 8.59 2.61 2.03
C TRP A 179 8.73 4.09 2.42
N PHE A 180 9.70 4.39 3.30
CA PHE A 180 10.00 5.75 3.72
C PHE A 180 10.37 6.64 2.53
N ALA A 181 11.35 6.24 1.70
CA ALA A 181 11.73 7.01 0.51
C ALA A 181 10.54 7.23 -0.44
N HIS A 182 9.85 6.16 -0.84
CA HIS A 182 8.75 6.28 -1.79
C HIS A 182 7.61 7.15 -1.27
N SER A 183 7.39 7.22 0.04
CA SER A 183 6.39 8.11 0.64
C SER A 183 6.69 9.60 0.43
N HIS A 184 7.89 10.00 0.01
CA HIS A 184 8.21 11.42 -0.22
C HIS A 184 7.90 11.90 -1.64
N PHE A 185 8.02 11.04 -2.66
CA PHE A 185 7.97 11.48 -4.06
C PHE A 185 7.17 10.54 -4.98
N ASN A 186 6.80 9.34 -4.52
CA ASN A 186 6.10 8.37 -5.37
C ASN A 186 4.58 8.45 -5.21
N HIS A 187 3.99 9.45 -5.85
CA HIS A 187 2.55 9.74 -5.78
C HIS A 187 1.70 8.50 -6.06
N LYS A 188 1.87 7.88 -7.24
CA LYS A 188 0.98 6.79 -7.68
C LYS A 188 1.07 5.51 -6.85
N ASP A 189 2.27 5.01 -6.59
CA ASP A 189 2.43 3.69 -5.99
C ASP A 189 2.15 3.70 -4.49
N VAL A 190 2.38 4.83 -3.80
CA VAL A 190 2.05 4.98 -2.38
C VAL A 190 0.53 4.97 -2.19
N TRP A 191 -0.20 5.77 -2.96
CA TRP A 191 -1.67 5.77 -2.91
C TRP A 191 -2.26 4.44 -3.39
N THR A 192 -1.66 3.80 -4.39
CA THR A 192 -2.04 2.44 -4.79
C THR A 192 -1.86 1.45 -3.65
N THR A 193 -0.73 1.50 -2.93
CA THR A 193 -0.47 0.62 -1.79
C THR A 193 -1.49 0.83 -0.67
N PHE A 194 -1.83 2.09 -0.37
CA PHE A 194 -2.89 2.44 0.58
C PHE A 194 -4.23 1.83 0.19
N PHE A 195 -4.71 2.10 -1.03
CA PHE A 195 -6.02 1.63 -1.49
C PHE A 195 -6.06 0.12 -1.71
N PHE A 196 -4.96 -0.50 -2.15
CA PHE A 196 -4.83 -1.96 -2.25
C PHE A 196 -5.00 -2.60 -0.86
N THR A 197 -4.30 -2.06 0.14
CA THR A 197 -4.37 -2.53 1.53
C THR A 197 -5.76 -2.36 2.10
N TRP A 198 -6.35 -1.17 1.98
CA TRP A 198 -7.68 -0.88 2.51
C TRP A 198 -8.76 -1.73 1.83
N SER A 199 -8.75 -1.78 0.50
CA SER A 199 -9.72 -2.57 -0.29
C SER A 199 -9.59 -4.05 0.02
N GLY A 200 -8.38 -4.60 0.05
CA GLY A 200 -8.13 -6.01 0.35
C GLY A 200 -8.68 -6.42 1.71
N PHE A 201 -8.43 -5.63 2.76
CA PHE A 201 -9.00 -5.89 4.08
C PHE A 201 -10.52 -5.74 4.12
N ARG A 202 -11.09 -4.74 3.43
CA ARG A 202 -12.54 -4.55 3.37
C ARG A 202 -13.23 -5.71 2.67
N LEU A 203 -12.68 -6.19 1.56
CA LEU A 203 -13.17 -7.37 0.85
C LEU A 203 -13.05 -8.64 1.72
N LEU A 204 -11.92 -8.84 2.41
CA LEU A 204 -11.77 -9.92 3.38
C LEU A 204 -12.82 -9.85 4.50
N GLN A 205 -13.12 -8.66 5.03
CA GLN A 205 -14.16 -8.48 6.04
C GLN A 205 -15.56 -8.82 5.52
N LEU A 206 -15.87 -8.51 4.26
CA LEU A 206 -17.13 -8.92 3.63
C LEU A 206 -17.23 -10.46 3.55
N ILE A 207 -16.13 -11.13 3.20
CA ILE A 207 -16.06 -12.60 3.19
C ILE A 207 -16.26 -13.15 4.61
N LEU A 208 -15.54 -12.61 5.60
CA LEU A 208 -15.61 -13.09 6.99
C LEU A 208 -16.97 -12.83 7.67
N ALA A 209 -17.75 -11.86 7.18
CA ALA A 209 -18.99 -11.40 7.80
C ALA A 209 -20.02 -12.53 8.00
N GLN A 210 -20.52 -12.67 9.24
CA GLN A 210 -21.52 -13.69 9.60
C GLN A 210 -22.93 -13.34 9.13
N LYS A 211 -23.21 -12.06 8.91
CA LYS A 211 -24.50 -11.53 8.43
C LYS A 211 -24.30 -10.79 7.12
N ARG A 212 -25.36 -10.69 6.32
CA ARG A 212 -25.37 -9.96 5.05
C ARG A 212 -24.93 -8.50 5.27
N PRO A 213 -23.89 -8.00 4.56
CA PRO A 213 -23.49 -6.62 4.61
C PRO A 213 -24.61 -5.78 4.00
N SER A 214 -24.74 -4.57 4.51
CA SER A 214 -25.64 -3.61 3.91
C SER A 214 -25.17 -3.24 2.50
N VAL A 215 -26.11 -2.83 1.64
CA VAL A 215 -25.80 -2.24 0.33
C VAL A 215 -24.81 -1.07 0.48
N LYS A 216 -24.97 -0.24 1.51
CA LYS A 216 -24.04 0.84 1.83
C LYS A 216 -22.62 0.32 2.07
N THR A 217 -22.46 -0.79 2.80
CA THR A 217 -21.14 -1.39 3.04
C THR A 217 -20.51 -1.88 1.73
N ALA A 218 -21.28 -2.53 0.87
CA ALA A 218 -20.81 -2.95 -0.45
C ALA A 218 -20.45 -1.74 -1.33
N ALA A 219 -21.31 -0.73 -1.41
CA ALA A 219 -21.09 0.48 -2.19
C ALA A 219 -19.84 1.24 -1.73
N VAL A 220 -19.64 1.41 -0.41
CA VAL A 220 -18.44 2.05 0.13
C VAL A 220 -17.18 1.25 -0.19
N THR A 221 -17.21 -0.09 -0.04
CA THR A 221 -16.06 -0.93 -0.40
C THR A 221 -15.77 -0.86 -1.90
N GLY A 222 -16.80 -0.85 -2.75
CA GLY A 222 -16.68 -0.66 -4.20
C GLY A 222 -16.09 0.70 -4.53
N GLY A 223 -16.56 1.78 -3.91
CA GLY A 223 -16.02 3.12 -4.08
C GLY A 223 -14.53 3.22 -3.72
N ILE A 224 -14.11 2.64 -2.59
CA ILE A 224 -12.69 2.59 -2.19
C ILE A 224 -11.85 1.81 -3.21
N LEU A 225 -12.36 0.68 -3.71
CA LEU A 225 -11.72 -0.07 -4.79
C LEU A 225 -11.59 0.77 -6.07
N GLY A 226 -12.63 1.53 -6.43
CA GLY A 226 -12.65 2.44 -7.56
C GLY A 226 -11.62 3.57 -7.45
N LEU A 227 -11.50 4.19 -6.27
CA LEU A 227 -10.48 5.19 -5.99
C LEU A 227 -9.08 4.62 -6.18
N GLY A 228 -8.83 3.39 -5.73
CA GLY A 228 -7.54 2.75 -5.97
C GLY A 228 -7.29 2.39 -7.44
N LEU A 229 -8.33 2.01 -8.20
CA LEU A 229 -8.19 1.82 -9.66
C LEU A 229 -7.89 3.13 -10.39
N ALA A 230 -8.34 4.27 -9.87
CA ALA A 230 -7.92 5.60 -10.34
C ALA A 230 -6.47 5.97 -9.92
N CYS A 231 -5.83 5.17 -9.06
CA CYS A 231 -4.40 5.30 -8.75
C CYS A 231 -3.53 4.42 -9.64
N LYS A 232 -3.94 3.16 -9.87
CA LYS A 232 -3.22 2.18 -10.70
C LYS A 232 -4.06 0.92 -10.93
N PRO A 233 -3.94 0.24 -12.09
CA PRO A 233 -4.63 -1.03 -12.36
C PRO A 233 -4.14 -2.19 -11.48
N ASN A 234 -3.05 -2.01 -10.72
CA ASN A 234 -2.55 -2.99 -9.77
C ASN A 234 -3.63 -3.52 -8.80
N LEU A 235 -4.67 -2.74 -8.49
CA LEU A 235 -5.78 -3.20 -7.65
C LEU A 235 -6.57 -4.36 -8.24
N LEU A 236 -6.53 -4.59 -9.55
CA LEU A 236 -7.15 -5.77 -10.18
C LEU A 236 -6.56 -7.08 -9.65
N PHE A 237 -5.31 -7.07 -9.18
CA PHE A 237 -4.67 -8.24 -8.57
C PHE A 237 -5.29 -8.64 -7.21
N LEU A 238 -6.16 -7.81 -6.61
CA LEU A 238 -6.96 -8.24 -5.45
C LEU A 238 -7.87 -9.42 -5.78
N GLY A 239 -8.31 -9.57 -7.04
CA GLY A 239 -9.08 -10.74 -7.49
C GLY A 239 -8.30 -12.05 -7.27
N PRO A 240 -7.13 -12.23 -7.93
CA PRO A 240 -6.24 -13.36 -7.69
C PRO A 240 -5.79 -13.53 -6.22
N VAL A 241 -5.57 -12.44 -5.47
CA VAL A 241 -5.25 -12.51 -4.02
C VAL A 241 -6.39 -13.13 -3.21
N LEU A 242 -7.63 -12.77 -3.52
CA LEU A 242 -8.81 -13.25 -2.79
C LEU A 242 -9.31 -14.60 -3.31
N LEU A 243 -8.91 -15.03 -4.51
CA LEU A 243 -9.38 -16.28 -5.11
C LEU A 243 -9.17 -17.49 -4.19
N PRO A 244 -7.97 -17.76 -3.62
CA PRO A 244 -7.78 -18.86 -2.67
C PRO A 244 -8.64 -18.71 -1.41
N VAL A 245 -8.85 -17.47 -0.93
CA VAL A 245 -9.68 -17.17 0.24
C VAL A 245 -11.14 -17.52 -0.02
N VAL A 246 -11.65 -17.12 -1.18
CA VAL A 246 -13.01 -17.45 -1.62
C VAL A 246 -13.14 -18.96 -1.77
N ILE A 247 -12.28 -19.63 -2.53
CA ILE A 247 -12.31 -21.10 -2.71
C ILE A 247 -12.32 -21.80 -1.35
N ALA A 248 -11.42 -21.42 -0.43
CA ALA A 248 -11.38 -21.99 0.90
C ALA A 248 -12.71 -21.74 1.66
N ASP A 249 -13.24 -20.52 1.65
CA ASP A 249 -14.53 -20.20 2.29
C ASP A 249 -15.67 -21.06 1.74
N LEU A 250 -15.72 -21.28 0.42
CA LEU A 250 -16.72 -22.13 -0.24
C LEU A 250 -16.59 -23.60 0.19
N LEU A 251 -15.36 -24.12 0.25
CA LEU A 251 -15.10 -25.52 0.64
C LEU A 251 -15.37 -25.82 2.12
N ALA A 252 -15.36 -24.81 2.99
CA ALA A 252 -15.58 -24.99 4.44
C ALA A 252 -17.01 -24.73 4.90
N SER A 253 -17.93 -24.33 4.02
CA SER A 253 -19.32 -24.08 4.42
C SER A 253 -20.15 -25.38 4.39
N ASP A 254 -20.22 -26.09 5.52
CA ASP A 254 -21.05 -27.29 5.70
C ASP A 254 -22.57 -27.03 5.56
N SER A 255 -23.01 -25.78 5.74
CA SER A 255 -24.43 -25.43 5.62
C SER A 255 -24.80 -25.03 4.19
N ARG A 256 -25.40 -25.96 3.45
CA ARG A 256 -26.13 -25.82 2.16
C ARG A 256 -26.52 -24.38 1.80
N LEU A 257 -26.01 -23.86 0.68
CA LEU A 257 -26.48 -22.72 -0.17
C LEU A 257 -26.82 -21.34 0.48
N ARG A 258 -27.06 -21.24 1.79
CA ARG A 258 -27.67 -20.07 2.45
C ARG A 258 -26.67 -18.93 2.72
N SER A 259 -25.39 -19.27 2.91
CA SER A 259 -24.28 -18.30 3.00
C SER A 259 -23.79 -17.85 1.61
N TRP A 260 -23.90 -18.72 0.61
CA TRP A 260 -23.60 -18.42 -0.79
C TRP A 260 -24.51 -17.33 -1.35
N GLY A 261 -25.83 -17.50 -1.13
CA GLY A 261 -26.86 -16.72 -1.83
C GLY A 261 -26.78 -15.20 -1.63
N TRP A 262 -26.10 -14.70 -0.59
CA TRP A 262 -25.91 -13.26 -0.41
C TRP A 262 -24.46 -12.79 -0.51
N ARG A 263 -23.46 -13.56 -0.04
CA ARG A 263 -22.04 -13.13 -0.03
C ARG A 263 -21.48 -12.96 -1.42
N TYR A 264 -21.86 -13.89 -2.28
CA TYR A 264 -21.46 -13.98 -3.67
C TYR A 264 -22.67 -13.72 -4.57
N SER A 265 -23.70 -13.04 -4.06
CA SER A 265 -24.86 -12.73 -4.89
C SER A 265 -24.44 -11.82 -6.01
N LEU A 266 -25.02 -12.06 -7.20
CA LEU A 266 -24.80 -11.20 -8.35
C LEU A 266 -25.07 -9.74 -8.00
N THR A 267 -26.10 -9.45 -7.20
CA THR A 267 -26.39 -8.09 -6.72
C THR A 267 -25.22 -7.47 -5.96
N MET A 268 -24.58 -8.17 -5.02
CA MET A 268 -23.45 -7.63 -4.25
C MET A 268 -22.22 -7.42 -5.14
N VAL A 269 -21.95 -8.36 -6.04
CA VAL A 269 -20.85 -8.25 -7.01
C VAL A 269 -21.09 -7.07 -7.96
N MET A 270 -22.33 -6.90 -8.45
CA MET A 270 -22.71 -5.78 -9.30
C MET A 270 -22.62 -4.44 -8.58
N ILE A 271 -23.04 -4.34 -7.32
CA ILE A 271 -22.89 -3.10 -6.53
C ILE A 271 -21.41 -2.78 -6.34
N LEU A 272 -20.58 -3.76 -5.98
CA LEU A 272 -19.14 -3.57 -5.84
C LEU A 272 -18.50 -3.11 -7.15
N GLY A 273 -18.80 -3.80 -8.25
CA GLY A 273 -18.30 -3.47 -9.58
C GLY A 273 -18.75 -2.10 -10.08
N LEU A 274 -20.04 -1.79 -9.95
CA LEU A 274 -20.60 -0.50 -10.37
C LEU A 274 -20.03 0.66 -9.54
N CYS A 275 -20.00 0.55 -8.22
CA CYS A 275 -19.43 1.60 -7.37
C CYS A 275 -17.90 1.74 -7.58
N SER A 276 -17.21 0.65 -7.92
CA SER A 276 -15.79 0.70 -8.32
C SER A 276 -15.60 1.42 -9.64
N MET A 277 -16.43 1.13 -10.64
CA MET A 277 -16.38 1.81 -11.93
C MET A 277 -16.70 3.30 -11.78
N ILE A 278 -17.77 3.65 -11.05
CA ILE A 278 -18.13 5.05 -10.76
C ILE A 278 -16.99 5.75 -10.00
N GLY A 279 -16.44 5.12 -8.96
CA GLY A 279 -15.33 5.68 -8.17
C GLY A 279 -14.08 5.94 -9.01
N MET A 280 -13.79 5.08 -9.98
CA MET A 280 -12.67 5.26 -10.92
C MET A 280 -12.96 6.41 -11.91
N LEU A 281 -14.12 6.39 -12.55
CA LEU A 281 -14.47 7.34 -13.62
C LEU A 281 -14.72 8.76 -13.10
N LEU A 282 -15.19 8.91 -11.86
CA LEU A 282 -15.44 10.22 -11.25
C LEU A 282 -14.19 11.11 -11.24
N PHE A 283 -13.01 10.52 -11.10
CA PHE A 283 -11.74 11.25 -11.07
C PHE A 283 -10.97 11.17 -12.38
N TRP A 284 -11.53 10.51 -13.41
CA TRP A 284 -10.83 10.26 -14.68
C TRP A 284 -11.64 10.76 -15.89
N PRO A 285 -11.94 12.07 -15.97
CA PRO A 285 -12.79 12.64 -17.01
C PRO A 285 -12.24 12.40 -18.43
N LEU A 286 -10.93 12.24 -18.58
CA LEU A 286 -10.30 11.94 -19.87
C LEU A 286 -10.69 10.58 -20.46
N LEU A 287 -11.02 9.57 -19.64
CA LEU A 287 -11.56 8.32 -20.16
C LEU A 287 -12.96 8.49 -20.76
N LEU A 288 -13.68 9.53 -20.34
CA LEU A 288 -15.03 9.85 -20.82
C LEU A 288 -15.03 10.79 -22.04
N ARG A 289 -13.98 11.61 -22.22
CA ARG A 289 -13.89 12.64 -23.27
C ARG A 289 -14.08 12.08 -24.70
N ASN A 290 -13.72 10.82 -24.93
CA ASN A 290 -13.98 10.05 -26.17
C ASN A 290 -14.32 8.60 -25.81
N PHE A 291 -15.44 8.39 -25.12
CA PHE A 291 -15.87 7.04 -24.74
C PHE A 291 -16.50 6.29 -25.93
N PRO A 292 -16.18 4.98 -26.15
CA PRO A 292 -15.33 4.10 -25.33
C PRO A 292 -13.85 4.06 -25.74
N ASP A 293 -13.44 4.79 -26.78
CA ASP A 293 -12.11 4.68 -27.39
C ASP A 293 -10.97 4.90 -26.39
N ASN A 294 -11.04 5.94 -25.56
CA ASN A 294 -10.01 6.20 -24.56
C ASN A 294 -9.93 5.10 -23.49
N LEU A 295 -11.06 4.48 -23.14
CA LEU A 295 -11.10 3.36 -22.20
C LEU A 295 -10.47 2.10 -22.82
N ILE A 296 -10.78 1.83 -24.09
CA ILE A 296 -10.20 0.72 -24.83
C ILE A 296 -8.69 0.91 -24.99
N ALA A 297 -8.26 2.11 -25.41
CA ALA A 297 -6.85 2.47 -25.54
C ALA A 297 -6.10 2.35 -24.22
N TYR A 298 -6.71 2.78 -23.11
CA TYR A 298 -6.14 2.58 -21.78
C TYR A 298 -5.99 1.07 -21.46
N GLY A 299 -7.03 0.26 -21.69
CA GLY A 299 -6.97 -1.19 -21.50
C GLY A 299 -5.86 -1.86 -22.32
N MET A 300 -5.74 -1.49 -23.61
CA MET A 300 -4.67 -1.96 -24.49
C MET A 300 -3.29 -1.52 -23.98
N SER A 301 -3.14 -0.29 -23.49
CA SER A 301 -1.88 0.20 -22.95
C SER A 301 -1.41 -0.59 -21.72
N ILE A 302 -2.32 -1.07 -20.86
CA ILE A 302 -1.98 -1.92 -19.71
C ILE A 302 -1.40 -3.24 -20.23
N TRP A 303 -2.06 -3.82 -21.22
CA TRP A 303 -1.61 -5.05 -21.85
C TRP A 303 -0.23 -4.89 -22.49
N GLU A 304 -0.04 -3.83 -23.29
CA GLU A 304 1.22 -3.52 -23.97
C GLU A 304 2.35 -3.23 -22.99
N ARG A 305 2.12 -2.43 -21.94
CA ARG A 305 3.10 -2.16 -20.89
C ARG A 305 3.49 -3.45 -20.15
N GLY A 306 2.55 -4.39 -20.02
CA GLY A 306 2.78 -5.70 -19.44
C GLY A 306 3.53 -6.70 -20.35
N HIS A 307 3.41 -6.60 -21.68
CA HIS A 307 3.80 -7.68 -22.61
C HIS A 307 4.72 -7.29 -23.79
N THR A 308 4.94 -6.01 -24.11
CA THR A 308 5.69 -5.65 -25.33
C THR A 308 7.17 -6.01 -25.25
N SER A 309 7.84 -5.96 -26.40
CA SER A 309 9.09 -6.61 -26.78
C SER A 309 10.33 -6.16 -25.99
N GLY A 310 11.09 -7.12 -25.45
CA GLY A 310 12.33 -6.85 -24.70
C GLY A 310 12.56 -7.96 -23.68
N GLY A 311 12.64 -9.21 -24.16
CA GLY A 311 12.80 -10.39 -23.33
C GLY A 311 14.04 -10.27 -22.47
N LEU A 312 13.86 -10.02 -21.17
CA LEU A 312 14.90 -10.32 -20.22
C LEU A 312 15.03 -11.85 -20.12
N SER A 313 16.27 -12.32 -20.08
CA SER A 313 16.64 -13.75 -20.15
C SER A 313 16.03 -14.57 -19.00
N PHE A 314 16.12 -15.90 -19.07
CA PHE A 314 15.64 -16.79 -18.00
C PHE A 314 16.14 -16.42 -16.58
N ALA A 315 17.28 -15.73 -16.46
CA ALA A 315 17.82 -15.19 -15.21
C ALA A 315 16.99 -14.06 -14.57
N SER A 316 16.09 -13.39 -15.30
CA SER A 316 15.29 -12.28 -14.78
C SER A 316 14.04 -12.68 -14.00
N HIS A 317 13.57 -13.93 -14.10
CA HIS A 317 12.33 -14.38 -13.44
C HIS A 317 12.42 -14.36 -11.91
N TRP A 318 13.61 -14.64 -11.36
CA TRP A 318 13.87 -14.58 -9.92
C TRP A 318 14.36 -13.20 -9.46
N ARG A 319 14.51 -12.24 -10.37
CA ARG A 319 15.01 -10.90 -10.05
C ARG A 319 14.08 -10.19 -9.06
N ALA A 320 12.76 -10.28 -9.22
CA ALA A 320 11.81 -9.65 -8.30
C ALA A 320 11.90 -10.24 -6.88
N LEU A 321 12.07 -11.57 -6.77
CA LEU A 321 12.36 -12.23 -5.50
C LEU A 321 13.66 -11.67 -4.92
N TYR A 322 14.76 -11.71 -5.66
CA TYR A 322 16.03 -11.16 -5.19
C TYR A 322 15.87 -9.70 -4.73
N LEU A 323 15.25 -8.84 -5.53
CA LEU A 323 15.04 -7.43 -5.22
C LEU A 323 14.19 -7.25 -3.96
N PHE A 324 13.15 -8.06 -3.76
CA PHE A 324 12.41 -8.09 -2.50
C PHE A 324 13.38 -8.35 -1.34
N TRP A 325 14.06 -9.49 -1.37
CA TRP A 325 14.94 -9.94 -0.31
C TRP A 325 16.07 -8.96 -0.05
N ALA A 326 16.66 -8.37 -1.08
CA ALA A 326 17.79 -7.48 -1.00
C ALA A 326 17.42 -6.07 -0.50
N THR A 327 16.17 -5.64 -0.71
CA THR A 327 15.71 -4.29 -0.29
C THR A 327 14.97 -4.29 1.05
N GLN A 328 14.70 -5.45 1.64
CA GLN A 328 14.11 -5.53 2.99
C GLN A 328 15.16 -5.45 4.11
N PRO A 329 14.79 -4.92 5.30
CA PRO A 329 15.59 -5.10 6.51
C PRO A 329 15.85 -6.60 6.82
N PRO A 330 17.08 -7.05 7.07
CA PRO A 330 17.36 -8.46 7.36
C PRO A 330 16.57 -9.01 8.55
N PHE A 331 16.38 -8.20 9.59
CA PHE A 331 15.60 -8.60 10.76
C PHE A 331 14.12 -8.86 10.43
N SER A 332 13.51 -8.05 9.56
CA SER A 332 12.12 -8.28 9.15
C SER A 332 11.99 -9.54 8.28
N LEU A 333 13.00 -9.87 7.46
CA LEU A 333 13.03 -11.11 6.68
C LEU A 333 13.11 -12.35 7.58
N LEU A 334 13.99 -12.33 8.60
CA LEU A 334 14.07 -13.42 9.58
C LEU A 334 12.73 -13.60 10.31
N ALA A 335 12.09 -12.50 10.69
CA ALA A 335 10.77 -12.53 11.27
C ALA A 335 9.72 -13.10 10.31
N MET A 336 9.74 -12.75 9.02
CA MET A 336 8.83 -13.33 8.02
C MET A 336 9.02 -14.84 7.89
N VAL A 337 10.26 -15.34 7.87
CA VAL A 337 10.55 -16.79 7.84
C VAL A 337 9.99 -17.47 9.09
N ALA A 338 10.13 -16.85 10.27
CA ALA A 338 9.58 -17.35 11.52
C ALA A 338 8.03 -17.38 11.54
N ALA A 339 7.35 -16.74 10.59
CA ALA A 339 5.90 -16.80 10.46
C ALA A 339 5.39 -18.12 9.87
N ILE A 340 6.23 -18.88 9.15
CA ILE A 340 5.83 -20.11 8.44
C ILE A 340 5.10 -21.10 9.36
N PRO A 341 5.61 -21.46 10.56
CA PRO A 341 4.92 -22.39 11.45
C PRO A 341 3.59 -21.85 11.99
N MET A 342 3.50 -20.54 12.22
CA MET A 342 2.26 -19.89 12.68
C MET A 342 1.21 -19.91 11.58
N CYS A 343 1.56 -19.49 10.37
CA CYS A 343 0.69 -19.54 9.21
C CYS A 343 0.21 -20.97 8.95
N TRP A 344 1.13 -21.95 8.95
CA TRP A 344 0.80 -23.37 8.81
C TRP A 344 -0.20 -23.86 9.85
N ARG A 345 0.01 -23.48 11.12
CA ARG A 345 -0.94 -23.78 12.20
C ARG A 345 -2.30 -23.13 11.91
N MET A 346 -2.34 -21.84 11.58
CA MET A 346 -3.57 -21.10 11.33
C MET A 346 -4.37 -21.65 10.15
N LEU A 347 -3.70 -22.15 9.12
CA LEU A 347 -4.33 -22.77 7.96
C LEU A 347 -5.13 -24.04 8.33
N ARG A 348 -4.75 -24.71 9.41
CA ARG A 348 -5.42 -25.91 9.95
C ARG A 348 -6.48 -25.59 11.01
N LEU A 349 -6.65 -24.32 11.37
CA LEU A 349 -7.61 -23.88 12.38
C LEU A 349 -8.96 -23.51 11.75
N ARG A 350 -9.88 -23.07 12.61
CA ARG A 350 -11.22 -22.61 12.23
C ARG A 350 -11.14 -21.48 11.19
N ARG A 351 -12.19 -21.39 10.38
CA ARG A 351 -12.43 -20.38 9.33
C ARG A 351 -11.92 -18.96 9.68
N GLN A 352 -12.21 -18.46 10.89
CA GLN A 352 -11.85 -17.11 11.35
C GLN A 352 -10.34 -16.84 11.40
N LEU A 353 -9.51 -17.89 11.53
CA LEU A 353 -8.05 -17.79 11.53
C LEU A 353 -7.46 -18.24 10.18
N ARG A 354 -8.06 -19.26 9.56
CA ARG A 354 -7.61 -19.80 8.26
C ARG A 354 -7.69 -18.77 7.14
N LEU A 355 -8.83 -18.08 6.99
CA LEU A 355 -9.04 -17.15 5.87
C LEU A 355 -8.13 -15.91 5.92
N PRO A 356 -7.91 -15.25 7.08
CA PRO A 356 -6.92 -14.18 7.17
C PRO A 356 -5.49 -14.64 6.87
N ALA A 357 -5.08 -15.82 7.37
CA ALA A 357 -3.74 -16.35 7.07
C ALA A 357 -3.58 -16.63 5.57
N LEU A 358 -4.58 -17.24 4.95
CA LEU A 358 -4.59 -17.49 3.50
C LEU A 358 -4.55 -16.18 2.71
N PHE A 359 -5.33 -15.17 3.11
CA PHE A 359 -5.32 -13.84 2.47
C PHE A 359 -3.93 -13.21 2.48
N VAL A 360 -3.24 -13.16 3.62
CA VAL A 360 -1.92 -12.52 3.71
C VAL A 360 -0.87 -13.31 2.92
N LEU A 361 -0.91 -14.65 2.97
CA LEU A 361 -0.03 -15.50 2.16
C LEU A 361 -0.28 -15.31 0.66
N SER A 362 -1.55 -15.33 0.24
CA SER A 362 -1.94 -15.10 -1.16
C SER A 362 -1.59 -13.69 -1.62
N TRP A 363 -1.74 -12.68 -0.76
CA TRP A 363 -1.33 -11.31 -1.05
C TRP A 363 0.17 -11.24 -1.33
N PHE A 364 1.00 -11.72 -0.39
CA PHE A 364 2.44 -11.75 -0.56
C PHE A 364 2.85 -12.51 -1.84
N THR A 365 2.28 -13.71 -2.03
CA THR A 365 2.64 -14.58 -3.15
C THR A 365 2.19 -14.01 -4.50
N VAL A 366 0.96 -13.52 -4.64
CA VAL A 366 0.46 -12.99 -5.93
C VAL A 366 1.20 -11.73 -6.33
N THR A 367 1.44 -10.81 -5.39
CA THR A 367 2.16 -9.55 -5.70
C THR A 367 3.58 -9.81 -6.16
N LEU A 368 4.25 -10.82 -5.58
CA LEU A 368 5.56 -11.26 -5.99
C LEU A 368 5.55 -12.06 -7.30
N LEU A 369 4.69 -13.09 -7.40
CA LEU A 369 4.70 -13.98 -8.56
C LEU A 369 4.30 -13.26 -9.84
N ARG A 370 3.33 -12.35 -9.81
CA ARG A 370 2.85 -11.66 -11.03
C ARG A 370 3.96 -10.91 -11.77
N VAL A 371 4.99 -10.44 -11.05
CA VAL A 371 6.15 -9.73 -11.62
C VAL A 371 7.34 -10.65 -11.87
N SER A 372 7.25 -11.91 -11.44
CA SER A 372 8.22 -12.98 -11.68
C SER A 372 7.80 -13.92 -12.83
N LEU A 373 6.58 -13.81 -13.34
CA LEU A 373 6.09 -14.67 -14.42
C LEU A 373 6.84 -14.40 -15.74
N PRO A 374 7.05 -15.44 -16.58
CA PRO A 374 7.62 -15.25 -17.91
C PRO A 374 6.83 -14.22 -18.74
N GLY A 375 7.56 -13.29 -19.35
CA GLY A 375 6.99 -12.19 -20.12
C GLY A 375 6.55 -10.98 -19.28
N ALA A 376 6.55 -11.07 -17.94
CA ALA A 376 6.30 -9.91 -17.09
C ALA A 376 7.47 -8.92 -17.16
N ARG A 377 7.16 -7.64 -17.33
CA ARG A 377 8.13 -6.55 -17.30
C ARG A 377 8.26 -5.95 -15.89
N ASP A 378 9.47 -5.96 -15.36
CA ASP A 378 9.85 -5.17 -14.19
C ASP A 378 11.21 -4.51 -14.42
N PHE A 379 11.29 -3.20 -14.20
CA PHE A 379 12.46 -2.39 -14.54
C PHE A 379 12.84 -1.37 -13.47
N ASP A 380 12.07 -1.21 -12.39
CA ASP A 380 12.32 -0.17 -11.37
C ASP A 380 12.22 -0.70 -9.92
N GLY A 381 12.67 -1.95 -9.76
CA GLY A 381 12.72 -2.58 -8.45
C GLY A 381 11.33 -2.82 -7.85
N ILE A 382 11.26 -2.80 -6.51
CA ILE A 382 10.00 -3.04 -5.80
C ILE A 382 8.96 -1.91 -5.99
N ARG A 383 9.34 -0.81 -6.65
CA ARG A 383 8.50 0.39 -6.85
C ARG A 383 7.15 0.03 -7.49
N HIS A 384 7.16 -0.85 -8.50
CA HIS A 384 5.95 -1.18 -9.26
C HIS A 384 4.97 -2.09 -8.51
N TRP A 385 5.37 -2.63 -7.37
CA TRP A 385 4.62 -3.59 -6.57
C TRP A 385 4.80 -3.35 -5.06
N LEU A 386 4.87 -2.08 -4.65
CA LEU A 386 4.99 -1.66 -3.24
C LEU A 386 3.88 -2.22 -2.35
N GLU A 387 2.74 -2.60 -2.93
CA GLU A 387 1.66 -3.26 -2.20
C GLU A 387 2.06 -4.59 -1.57
N ILE A 388 3.23 -5.17 -1.88
CA ILE A 388 3.76 -6.32 -1.16
C ILE A 388 4.14 -5.99 0.30
N LEU A 389 4.55 -4.75 0.58
CA LEU A 389 5.20 -4.38 1.84
C LEU A 389 4.26 -4.53 3.05
N PRO A 390 2.97 -4.15 2.98
CA PRO A 390 2.02 -4.43 4.06
C PRO A 390 1.88 -5.93 4.36
N ALA A 391 1.78 -6.79 3.33
CA ALA A 391 1.69 -8.25 3.53
C ALA A 391 2.97 -8.81 4.18
N ALA A 392 4.14 -8.37 3.70
CA ALA A 392 5.43 -8.73 4.27
C ALA A 392 5.56 -8.29 5.75
N ALA A 393 5.15 -7.07 6.07
CA ALA A 393 5.17 -6.54 7.43
C ALA A 393 4.23 -7.34 8.37
N ILE A 394 3.04 -7.74 7.89
CA ILE A 394 2.11 -8.58 8.66
C ILE A 394 2.70 -9.97 8.92
N LEU A 395 3.31 -10.59 7.90
CA LEU A 395 4.01 -11.87 8.07
C LEU A 395 5.15 -11.72 9.09
N GLY A 396 5.96 -10.67 9.00
CA GLY A 396 6.99 -10.37 9.98
C GLY A 396 6.43 -10.23 11.40
N GLY A 397 5.32 -9.50 11.56
CA GLY A 397 4.62 -9.40 12.84
C GLY A 397 4.14 -10.75 13.39
N LEU A 398 3.58 -11.62 12.52
CA LEU A 398 3.15 -12.97 12.89
C LEU A 398 4.31 -13.86 13.32
N GLY A 399 5.47 -13.72 12.70
CA GLY A 399 6.66 -14.45 13.08
C GLY A 399 7.26 -13.99 14.41
N ILE A 400 7.28 -12.68 14.68
CA ILE A 400 7.66 -12.20 16.02
C ILE A 400 6.67 -12.68 17.08
N ASP A 401 5.37 -12.64 16.81
CA ASP A 401 4.36 -13.18 17.74
C ASP A 401 4.56 -14.69 17.99
N TYR A 402 4.89 -15.45 16.94
CA TYR A 402 5.25 -16.87 17.07
C TYR A 402 6.48 -17.10 17.94
N LEU A 403 7.57 -16.37 17.68
CA LEU A 403 8.81 -16.49 18.46
C LEU A 403 8.58 -16.10 19.93
N PHE A 404 7.80 -15.04 20.18
CA PHE A 404 7.44 -14.61 21.52
C PHE A 404 6.66 -15.71 22.27
N LEU A 405 5.66 -16.32 21.63
CA LEU A 405 4.90 -17.43 22.21
C LEU A 405 5.74 -18.68 22.43
N TRP A 406 6.70 -18.96 21.54
CA TRP A 406 7.63 -20.08 21.67
C TRP A 406 8.56 -19.88 22.87
N MET A 407 9.21 -18.71 22.99
CA MET A 407 10.07 -18.37 24.12
C MET A 407 9.32 -18.40 25.45
N TRP A 408 8.07 -17.87 25.48
CA TRP A 408 7.26 -17.86 26.68
C TRP A 408 6.96 -19.28 27.21
N ARG A 409 6.66 -20.23 26.33
CA ARG A 409 6.43 -21.64 26.69
C ARG A 409 7.67 -22.32 27.27
N PHE A 410 8.86 -21.95 26.80
CA PHE A 410 10.12 -22.44 27.35
C PHE A 410 10.39 -21.83 28.73
N LYS A 411 10.20 -20.52 28.89
CA LYS A 411 10.50 -19.80 30.14
C LYS A 411 9.54 -20.16 31.28
N SER A 412 8.27 -20.45 31.00
CA SER A 412 7.32 -20.93 32.00
C SER A 412 7.70 -22.28 32.64
N ARG A 413 8.72 -22.98 32.11
CA ARG A 413 9.30 -24.17 32.72
C ARG A 413 10.49 -23.88 33.65
N LEU A 414 11.11 -22.69 33.58
CA LEU A 414 12.35 -22.37 34.29
C LEU A 414 12.31 -21.15 35.23
N ALA A 415 11.36 -20.21 35.11
CA ALA A 415 11.41 -18.95 35.89
C ALA A 415 10.05 -18.36 36.29
N ARG A 416 10.08 -17.48 37.32
CA ARG A 416 8.92 -16.72 37.81
C ARG A 416 8.26 -15.87 36.70
N PRO A 417 6.92 -15.75 36.69
CA PRO A 417 6.21 -15.04 35.64
C PRO A 417 6.46 -13.52 35.71
N VAL A 418 7.11 -12.98 34.68
CA VAL A 418 7.13 -11.53 34.40
C VAL A 418 5.73 -11.12 33.94
N SER A 419 5.27 -9.90 34.25
CA SER A 419 3.96 -9.45 33.74
C SER A 419 3.90 -9.50 32.20
N SER A 420 2.73 -9.83 31.66
CA SER A 420 2.53 -9.91 30.20
C SER A 420 2.83 -8.59 29.49
N ARG A 421 2.57 -7.45 30.16
CA ARG A 421 2.87 -6.11 29.64
C ARG A 421 4.38 -5.86 29.50
N VAL A 422 5.17 -6.17 30.52
CA VAL A 422 6.62 -5.98 30.49
C VAL A 422 7.25 -6.87 29.41
N SER A 423 6.76 -8.11 29.26
CA SER A 423 7.25 -9.03 28.24
C SER A 423 6.97 -8.52 26.81
N LEU A 424 5.81 -7.92 26.58
CA LEU A 424 5.47 -7.28 25.30
C LEU A 424 6.36 -6.07 24.99
N LEU A 425 6.65 -5.23 26.00
CA LEU A 425 7.56 -4.09 25.86
C LEU A 425 8.97 -4.56 25.51
N ILE A 426 9.49 -5.56 26.24
CA ILE A 426 10.81 -6.14 25.96
C ILE A 426 10.85 -6.68 24.52
N ALA A 427 9.84 -7.46 24.10
CA ALA A 427 9.79 -7.98 22.74
C ALA A 427 9.75 -6.87 21.69
N PHE A 428 8.98 -5.81 21.92
CA PHE A 428 8.94 -4.65 21.03
C PHE A 428 10.29 -3.92 20.94
N PHE A 429 10.96 -3.67 22.06
CA PHE A 429 12.27 -3.01 22.06
C PHE A 429 13.37 -3.90 21.47
N LEU A 430 13.27 -5.23 21.59
CA LEU A 430 14.14 -6.15 20.87
C LEU A 430 13.92 -6.07 19.36
N CYS A 431 12.68 -5.91 18.89
CA CYS A 431 12.42 -5.65 17.47
C CYS A 431 13.02 -4.32 17.01
N LEU A 432 12.87 -3.26 17.81
CA LEU A 432 13.47 -1.96 17.51
C LEU A 432 15.01 -2.07 17.44
N ALA A 433 15.63 -2.76 18.40
CA ALA A 433 17.08 -3.02 18.39
C ALA A 433 17.53 -3.84 17.17
N GLY A 434 16.74 -4.85 16.76
CA GLY A 434 16.99 -5.63 15.55
C GLY A 434 16.94 -4.81 14.26
N LEU A 435 16.14 -3.75 14.22
CA LEU A 435 16.02 -2.82 13.09
C LEU A 435 17.05 -1.68 13.13
N LEU A 436 17.70 -1.45 14.27
CA LEU A 436 18.64 -0.34 14.44
C LEU A 436 19.75 -0.31 13.38
N PRO A 437 20.39 -1.44 12.98
CA PRO A 437 21.39 -1.42 11.92
C PRO A 437 20.84 -0.92 10.57
N THR A 438 19.60 -1.28 10.25
CA THR A 438 18.92 -0.81 9.04
C THR A 438 18.56 0.66 9.15
N ALA A 439 18.02 1.12 10.29
CA ALA A 439 17.71 2.52 10.52
C ALA A 439 18.97 3.41 10.44
N VAL A 440 20.07 2.99 11.05
CA VAL A 440 21.36 3.70 10.97
C VAL A 440 21.89 3.75 9.54
N TYR A 441 21.78 2.66 8.78
CA TYR A 441 22.20 2.66 7.38
C TYR A 441 21.29 3.55 6.51
N ALA A 442 19.97 3.49 6.71
CA ALA A 442 19.00 4.35 6.04
C ALA A 442 19.24 5.84 6.33
N TRP A 443 19.63 6.18 7.56
CA TRP A 443 20.06 7.53 7.93
C TRP A 443 21.33 7.95 7.18
N ARG A 444 22.35 7.09 7.10
CA ARG A 444 23.62 7.39 6.41
C ARG A 444 23.47 7.62 4.91
N ILE A 445 22.48 6.98 4.28
CA ILE A 445 22.22 7.13 2.84
C ILE A 445 21.12 8.14 2.54
N HIS A 446 20.56 8.83 3.53
CA HIS A 446 19.53 9.84 3.33
C HIS A 446 20.04 10.96 2.40
N PRO A 447 19.25 11.46 1.42
CA PRO A 447 17.85 11.12 1.07
C PRO A 447 17.69 9.95 0.07
N HIS A 448 18.74 9.18 -0.16
CA HIS A 448 18.79 8.09 -1.14
C HIS A 448 18.34 6.72 -0.59
N GLN A 449 17.41 6.67 0.38
CA GLN A 449 16.88 5.39 0.87
C GLN A 449 16.16 4.57 -0.22
N ILE A 450 15.80 5.20 -1.35
CA ILE A 450 15.32 4.49 -2.53
C ILE A 450 16.34 3.47 -3.02
N VAL A 451 17.66 3.72 -2.96
CA VAL A 451 18.69 2.75 -3.38
C VAL A 451 19.18 1.86 -2.22
N TYR A 452 18.37 1.68 -1.17
CA TYR A 452 18.70 0.78 -0.09
C TYR A 452 18.80 -0.67 -0.57
N PHE A 453 19.96 -1.28 -0.30
CA PHE A 453 20.20 -2.72 -0.35
C PHE A 453 20.80 -3.16 0.97
N ASN A 454 20.30 -4.26 1.53
CA ASN A 454 20.77 -4.74 2.82
C ASN A 454 22.17 -5.37 2.70
N LYS A 455 22.89 -5.38 3.82
CA LYS A 455 24.26 -5.90 3.85
C LYS A 455 24.36 -7.40 3.59
N VAL A 456 23.31 -8.17 3.89
CA VAL A 456 23.28 -9.63 3.68
C VAL A 456 23.30 -9.96 2.20
N SER A 457 22.69 -9.12 1.36
CA SER A 457 22.72 -9.26 -0.10
C SER A 457 23.95 -8.62 -0.77
N GLY A 458 24.94 -8.17 0.00
CA GLY A 458 26.13 -7.46 -0.49
C GLY A 458 26.00 -5.93 -0.56
N GLY A 459 24.86 -5.37 -0.14
CA GLY A 459 24.63 -3.93 -0.07
C GLY A 459 24.63 -3.22 -1.44
N ILE A 460 24.72 -1.88 -1.41
CA ILE A 460 24.64 -1.05 -2.62
C ILE A 460 25.80 -1.30 -3.58
N HIS A 461 26.99 -1.65 -3.07
CA HIS A 461 28.15 -1.95 -3.91
C HIS A 461 27.96 -3.19 -4.77
N TRP A 462 27.33 -4.23 -4.22
CA TRP A 462 26.96 -5.40 -5.01
C TRP A 462 25.87 -5.04 -6.02
N ALA A 463 24.85 -4.30 -5.59
CA ALA A 463 23.75 -3.89 -6.46
C ALA A 463 24.24 -3.13 -7.70
N ALA A 464 25.13 -2.15 -7.53
CA ALA A 464 25.69 -1.35 -8.62
C ALA A 464 26.49 -2.15 -9.68
N LYS A 465 26.87 -3.39 -9.38
CA LYS A 465 27.58 -4.28 -10.32
C LYS A 465 26.66 -5.23 -11.06
N HIS A 466 25.43 -5.42 -10.58
CA HIS A 466 24.52 -6.47 -11.05
C HIS A 466 23.17 -5.94 -11.56
N PHE A 467 22.90 -4.65 -11.33
CA PHE A 467 21.75 -3.90 -11.84
C PHE A 467 22.22 -2.54 -12.30
#